data_AF-A0A9P3GHU7-F1
#
_entry.id   AF-A0A9P3GHU7-F1
#
_cell.length_a   1.000
_cell.length_b   1.000
_cell.length_c   1.000
_cell.angle_alpha   90.00
_cell.angle_beta   90.00
_cell.angle_gamma   90.00
#
_symmetry.space_group_name_H-M   'P 1'
#
loop_
_entity.id
_entity.type
_entity.pdbx_description
1 polymer ?
#
loop_
_entity_poly.entity_id
_entity_poly.type
_entity_poly.pdbx_seq_one_letter_code
_entity_poly.pdbx_strand_id
1 'polypeptide(L)'
;MRFRWTPTSTPEDDPHNAKNIDDTLTYIRSNGAGAVPEAGPTLQIISNADLRERIVSRLGTMNKAMKSLLPGAGGRPSGKLTVGKVAAAEGVEDGTQEEGEGTGTVELQEIHLAKTAWKNSRALKVLEQRIRKRKTSAYTDPKYDRAFTVKAMEEYEAVAAQQGDVPGTERFVTHAPDYRSQLLIDCYADVDAQPDPELHRMNGTVVRIQGAPLVDFAPPSSRLVKHRIARWMVKPELLVEHPGWLKDRVCENGVLWGDATDPQDPESEERVDRSASAHKRLRTASVDESWKEDLQKRQADLLAGMSEAELFDM
;
A
#
# COMPACT_ATOMS: atom_id res chain seq x y z
N MET A 1 -19.20 -15.04 -24.69
CA MET A 1 -18.77 -16.00 -23.64
C MET A 1 -18.95 -15.33 -22.28
N ARG A 2 -19.41 -16.05 -21.25
CA ARG A 2 -19.58 -15.51 -19.88
C ARG A 2 -18.68 -16.26 -18.91
N PHE A 3 -17.77 -15.57 -18.23
CA PHE A 3 -16.92 -16.17 -17.20
C PHE A 3 -17.60 -16.14 -15.83
N ARG A 4 -17.41 -17.19 -15.04
CA ARG A 4 -17.84 -17.28 -13.63
C ARG A 4 -16.73 -16.73 -12.73
N TRP A 5 -17.03 -15.66 -12.01
CA TRP A 5 -16.09 -14.98 -11.11
C TRP A 5 -16.30 -15.45 -9.67
N THR A 6 -15.93 -16.70 -9.37
CA THR A 6 -16.06 -17.25 -8.01
C THR A 6 -14.88 -16.84 -7.11
N PRO A 7 -15.09 -16.67 -5.79
CA PRO A 7 -14.04 -16.23 -4.88
C PRO A 7 -12.93 -17.27 -4.65
N THR A 8 -13.25 -18.55 -4.79
CA THR A 8 -12.53 -19.69 -4.21
C THR A 8 -11.65 -20.46 -5.19
N SER A 9 -11.88 -20.38 -6.50
CA SER A 9 -11.09 -21.11 -7.51
C SER A 9 -10.26 -20.19 -8.38
N THR A 10 -9.15 -20.71 -8.94
CA THR A 10 -8.51 -20.06 -10.07
C THR A 10 -9.41 -20.19 -11.31
N PRO A 11 -9.27 -19.33 -12.33
CA PRO A 11 -10.09 -19.44 -13.55
C PRO A 11 -9.98 -20.80 -14.24
N GLU A 12 -8.91 -21.57 -14.00
CA GLU A 12 -8.70 -22.88 -14.61
C GLU A 12 -9.41 -24.02 -13.86
N ASP A 13 -9.58 -23.90 -12.54
CA ASP A 13 -10.17 -24.97 -11.72
C ASP A 13 -11.69 -25.06 -11.90
N ASP A 14 -12.33 -24.03 -12.46
CA ASP A 14 -13.77 -24.06 -12.78
C ASP A 14 -13.95 -24.67 -14.19
N PRO A 15 -14.61 -25.84 -14.33
CA PRO A 15 -14.80 -26.51 -15.62
C PRO A 15 -15.53 -25.65 -16.65
N HIS A 16 -16.40 -24.73 -16.22
CA HIS A 16 -17.08 -23.80 -17.11
C HIS A 16 -16.12 -22.75 -17.67
N ASN A 17 -15.23 -22.22 -16.83
CA ASN A 17 -14.22 -21.27 -17.26
C ASN A 17 -13.14 -21.93 -18.10
N ALA A 18 -12.73 -23.16 -17.79
CA ALA A 18 -11.79 -23.94 -18.59
C ALA A 18 -12.28 -24.08 -20.04
N LYS A 19 -13.54 -24.46 -20.24
CA LYS A 19 -14.16 -24.51 -21.57
C LYS A 19 -14.15 -23.14 -22.26
N ASN A 20 -14.53 -22.07 -21.56
CA ASN A 20 -14.52 -20.73 -22.12
C ASN A 20 -13.11 -20.24 -22.48
N ILE A 21 -12.07 -20.67 -21.75
CA ILE A 21 -10.66 -20.38 -22.06
C ILE A 21 -10.28 -21.05 -23.38
N ASP A 22 -10.64 -22.31 -23.57
CA ASP A 22 -10.34 -23.06 -24.80
C ASP A 22 -11.13 -22.50 -26.00
N ASP A 23 -12.38 -22.12 -25.80
CA ASP A 23 -13.19 -21.43 -26.82
C ASP A 23 -12.56 -20.07 -27.20
N THR A 24 -12.06 -19.32 -26.21
CA THR A 24 -11.36 -18.04 -26.44
C THR A 24 -10.06 -18.24 -27.20
N LEU A 25 -9.27 -19.26 -26.84
CA LEU A 25 -8.04 -19.63 -27.54
C LEU A 25 -8.33 -19.96 -29.01
N THR A 26 -9.35 -20.77 -29.24
CA THR A 26 -9.79 -21.17 -30.59
C THR A 26 -10.21 -19.95 -31.41
N TYR A 27 -10.98 -19.04 -30.80
CA TYR A 27 -11.38 -17.80 -31.43
C TYR A 27 -10.19 -16.90 -31.80
N ILE A 28 -9.21 -16.75 -30.91
CA ILE A 28 -8.00 -15.95 -31.16
C ILE A 28 -7.18 -16.56 -32.31
N ARG A 29 -7.08 -17.88 -32.40
CA ARG A 29 -6.36 -18.53 -33.51
C ARG A 29 -7.03 -18.28 -34.86
N SER A 30 -8.35 -18.40 -34.91
CA SER A 30 -9.08 -18.27 -36.17
C SER A 30 -9.27 -16.82 -36.62
N ASN A 31 -9.43 -15.88 -35.67
CA ASN A 31 -9.86 -14.51 -35.98
C ASN A 31 -8.86 -13.43 -35.51
N GLY A 32 -7.87 -13.78 -34.69
CA GLY A 32 -7.00 -12.80 -34.03
C GLY A 32 -6.19 -11.95 -35.01
N ALA A 33 -5.69 -12.55 -36.08
CA ALA A 33 -4.97 -11.81 -37.13
C ALA A 33 -5.89 -10.90 -37.96
N GLY A 34 -7.17 -11.25 -38.11
CA GLY A 34 -8.16 -10.39 -38.77
C GLY A 34 -8.55 -9.19 -37.91
N ALA A 35 -8.68 -9.39 -36.60
CA ALA A 35 -9.00 -8.31 -35.66
C ALA A 35 -7.81 -7.40 -35.35
N VAL A 36 -6.60 -7.97 -35.28
CA VAL A 36 -5.35 -7.27 -34.98
C VAL A 36 -4.26 -7.75 -35.95
N PRO A 37 -4.13 -7.13 -37.13
CA PRO A 37 -3.17 -7.55 -38.16
C PRO A 37 -1.72 -7.62 -37.66
N GLU A 38 -1.32 -6.69 -36.79
CA GLU A 38 0.01 -6.64 -36.19
C GLU A 38 0.33 -7.87 -35.33
N ALA A 39 -0.68 -8.53 -34.76
CA ALA A 39 -0.50 -9.72 -33.96
C ALA A 39 -0.33 -10.98 -34.81
N GLY A 40 -0.61 -10.93 -36.12
CA GLY A 40 -0.58 -12.08 -37.03
C GLY A 40 0.72 -12.89 -36.96
N PRO A 41 1.90 -12.27 -37.14
CA PRO A 41 3.18 -12.99 -37.05
C PRO A 41 3.40 -13.65 -35.68
N THR A 42 3.08 -12.94 -34.59
CA THR A 42 3.21 -13.47 -33.23
C THR A 42 2.24 -14.63 -32.98
N LEU A 43 1.01 -14.54 -33.49
CA LEU A 43 0.01 -15.59 -33.40
C LEU A 43 0.38 -16.84 -34.21
N GLN A 44 1.29 -16.75 -35.19
CA GLN A 44 1.80 -17.94 -35.89
C GLN A 44 2.89 -18.66 -35.07
N ILE A 45 3.69 -17.90 -34.31
CA ILE A 45 4.86 -18.43 -33.60
C ILE A 45 4.50 -18.88 -32.18
N ILE A 46 3.56 -18.21 -31.51
CA ILE A 46 3.20 -18.52 -30.13
C ILE A 46 2.57 -19.91 -30.03
N SER A 47 2.96 -20.69 -29.01
CA SER A 47 2.36 -22.00 -28.76
C SER A 47 0.95 -21.88 -28.17
N ASN A 48 0.13 -22.94 -28.26
CA ASN A 48 -1.19 -22.94 -27.62
C ASN A 48 -1.08 -22.87 -26.10
N ALA A 49 -0.05 -23.48 -25.51
CA ALA A 49 0.18 -23.44 -24.07
C ALA A 49 0.46 -22.00 -23.60
N ASP A 50 1.36 -21.27 -24.26
CA ASP A 50 1.70 -19.90 -23.89
C ASP A 50 0.51 -18.94 -24.10
N LEU A 51 -0.23 -19.13 -25.18
CA LEU A 51 -1.42 -18.33 -25.45
C LEU A 51 -2.50 -18.57 -24.39
N ARG A 52 -2.68 -19.83 -23.98
CA ARG A 52 -3.59 -20.21 -22.89
C ARG A 52 -3.16 -19.56 -21.57
N GLU A 53 -1.88 -19.62 -21.22
CA GLU A 53 -1.34 -19.00 -20.01
C GLU A 53 -1.59 -17.48 -19.99
N ARG A 54 -1.43 -16.80 -21.14
CA ARG A 54 -1.73 -15.36 -21.26
C ARG A 54 -3.20 -15.05 -21.05
N ILE A 55 -4.12 -15.88 -21.59
CA ILE A 55 -5.56 -15.75 -21.36
C ILE A 55 -5.87 -15.89 -19.87
N VAL A 56 -5.32 -16.91 -19.23
CA VAL A 56 -5.51 -17.20 -17.78
C VAL A 56 -4.98 -16.07 -16.92
N SER A 57 -3.78 -15.58 -17.20
CA SER A 57 -3.17 -14.44 -16.50
C SER A 57 -4.02 -13.17 -16.63
N ARG A 58 -4.55 -12.91 -17.83
CA ARG A 58 -5.46 -11.78 -18.06
C ARG A 58 -6.76 -11.93 -17.28
N LEU A 59 -7.39 -13.11 -17.30
CA LEU A 59 -8.59 -13.40 -16.50
C LEU A 59 -8.31 -13.28 -15.00
N GLY A 60 -7.15 -13.73 -14.51
CA GLY A 60 -6.74 -13.56 -13.12
C GLY A 60 -6.62 -12.08 -12.72
N THR A 61 -6.11 -11.24 -13.62
CA THR A 61 -6.05 -9.79 -13.41
C THR A 61 -7.43 -9.16 -13.37
N MET A 62 -8.34 -9.55 -14.28
CA MET A 62 -9.73 -9.10 -14.27
C MET A 62 -10.48 -9.55 -13.02
N ASN A 63 -10.26 -10.78 -12.55
CA ASN A 63 -10.85 -11.28 -11.30
C ASN A 63 -10.38 -10.46 -10.08
N LYS A 64 -9.08 -10.11 -10.03
CA LYS A 64 -8.55 -9.24 -8.97
C LYS A 64 -9.20 -7.85 -9.01
N ALA A 65 -9.33 -7.25 -10.20
CA ALA A 65 -9.99 -5.96 -10.37
C ALA A 65 -11.47 -6.00 -9.97
N MET A 66 -12.20 -7.05 -10.37
CA MET A 66 -13.59 -7.25 -9.94
C MET A 66 -13.71 -7.43 -8.43
N LYS A 67 -12.82 -8.21 -7.80
CA LYS A 67 -12.79 -8.38 -6.35
C LYS A 67 -12.53 -7.07 -5.60
N SER A 68 -11.74 -6.16 -6.17
CA SER A 68 -11.56 -4.82 -5.59
C SER A 68 -12.77 -3.91 -5.73
N LEU A 69 -13.66 -4.18 -6.70
CA LEU A 69 -14.87 -3.39 -6.94
C LEU A 69 -16.09 -3.90 -6.15
N LEU A 70 -16.07 -5.15 -5.67
CA LEU A 70 -17.15 -5.71 -4.87
C LEU A 70 -17.01 -5.30 -3.39
N PRO A 71 -17.98 -4.56 -2.82
CA PRO A 71 -17.97 -4.22 -1.40
C PRO A 71 -18.11 -5.50 -0.56
N GLY A 72 -17.14 -5.78 0.31
CA GLY A 72 -17.23 -6.81 1.36
C GLY A 72 -16.41 -8.10 1.19
N ALA A 73 -15.70 -8.33 0.08
CA ALA A 73 -14.97 -9.60 -0.17
C ALA A 73 -13.55 -9.70 0.45
N GLY A 74 -13.25 -8.89 1.47
CA GLY A 74 -11.89 -8.65 2.00
C GLY A 74 -11.24 -9.74 2.87
N GLY A 75 -11.76 -10.96 2.92
CA GLY A 75 -11.18 -12.01 3.76
C GLY A 75 -10.09 -12.81 3.04
N ARG A 76 -8.79 -12.55 3.28
CA ARG A 76 -7.69 -13.41 2.79
C ARG A 76 -6.46 -13.42 3.72
N PRO A 77 -5.69 -14.53 3.75
CA PRO A 77 -5.06 -15.12 4.93
C PRO A 77 -3.71 -14.51 5.34
N SER A 78 -3.35 -14.67 6.63
CA SER A 78 -2.12 -14.18 7.29
C SER A 78 -0.98 -15.21 7.25
N GLY A 79 0.25 -14.76 7.03
CA GLY A 79 1.48 -15.54 7.16
C GLY A 79 2.18 -15.28 8.50
N LYS A 80 2.80 -16.32 9.07
CA LYS A 80 3.34 -16.39 10.44
C LYS A 80 4.84 -16.05 10.47
N LEU A 81 5.30 -15.27 11.44
CA LEU A 81 6.72 -15.02 11.73
C LEU A 81 6.89 -14.89 13.25
N THR A 82 7.89 -15.55 13.83
CA THR A 82 8.13 -15.60 15.28
C THR A 82 9.26 -14.65 15.69
N VAL A 83 9.02 -13.83 16.72
CA VAL A 83 10.05 -13.06 17.43
C VAL A 83 9.79 -13.22 18.92
N GLY A 84 10.84 -13.58 19.68
CA GLY A 84 10.78 -13.73 21.13
C GLY A 84 11.32 -12.49 21.85
N LYS A 85 10.78 -12.19 23.03
CA LYS A 85 11.53 -11.44 24.04
C LYS A 85 11.15 -11.78 25.48
N VAL A 86 12.20 -11.74 26.28
CA VAL A 86 12.42 -11.98 27.72
C VAL A 86 11.56 -11.08 28.62
N ALA A 87 10.99 -11.67 29.68
CA ALA A 87 10.22 -10.97 30.71
C ALA A 87 11.13 -10.43 31.84
N ALA A 88 10.86 -9.20 32.27
CA ALA A 88 11.36 -8.63 33.52
C ALA A 88 10.33 -8.84 34.63
N ALA A 89 10.84 -9.16 35.81
CA ALA A 89 10.11 -9.45 37.05
C ALA A 89 9.68 -8.17 37.78
N GLU A 90 8.55 -8.25 38.49
CA GLU A 90 8.20 -7.59 39.77
C GLU A 90 6.75 -7.98 40.11
N GLY A 91 6.35 -8.44 41.30
CA GLY A 91 7.06 -8.76 42.52
C GLY A 91 6.07 -9.24 43.61
N VAL A 92 6.61 -10.03 44.55
CA VAL A 92 6.30 -10.15 46.00
C VAL A 92 4.95 -10.73 46.45
N GLU A 93 5.00 -11.94 47.04
CA GLU A 93 4.71 -12.13 48.47
C GLU A 93 5.25 -13.48 49.01
N ASP A 94 6.04 -13.34 50.07
CA ASP A 94 6.29 -14.22 51.22
C ASP A 94 6.69 -15.72 51.07
N GLY A 95 7.89 -16.03 51.58
CA GLY A 95 8.14 -17.23 52.35
C GLY A 95 8.56 -18.53 51.63
N THR A 96 9.82 -18.91 51.87
CA THR A 96 10.38 -20.29 51.92
C THR A 96 11.28 -20.70 50.75
N GLN A 97 12.53 -21.04 51.09
CA GLN A 97 13.55 -21.66 50.24
C GLN A 97 13.10 -23.04 49.72
N GLU A 98 13.09 -23.23 48.40
CA GLU A 98 13.47 -24.50 47.76
C GLU A 98 14.07 -24.19 46.37
N GLU A 99 15.21 -24.84 46.05
CA GLU A 99 15.80 -24.86 44.72
C GLU A 99 14.95 -25.73 43.80
N GLY A 100 14.28 -25.11 42.83
CA GLY A 100 13.44 -25.79 41.84
C GLY A 100 13.82 -25.40 40.42
N GLU A 101 14.44 -26.33 39.71
CA GLU A 101 14.76 -26.26 38.29
C GLU A 101 13.46 -26.37 37.46
N GLY A 102 12.83 -25.23 37.17
CA GLY A 102 11.55 -25.14 36.46
C GLY A 102 11.71 -24.87 34.96
N THR A 103 11.62 -25.93 34.15
CA THR A 103 11.44 -25.86 32.69
C THR A 103 10.01 -25.40 32.36
N GLY A 104 9.79 -24.08 32.33
CA GLY A 104 8.52 -23.48 31.91
C GLY A 104 8.34 -23.53 30.40
N THR A 105 7.44 -24.38 29.91
CA THR A 105 6.93 -24.34 28.54
C THR A 105 6.01 -23.14 28.34
N VAL A 106 6.44 -22.20 27.49
CA VAL A 106 5.71 -20.98 27.11
C VAL A 106 4.61 -21.33 26.11
N GLU A 107 3.36 -21.02 26.49
CA GLU A 107 2.20 -21.11 25.60
C GLU A 107 2.16 -19.88 24.67
N LEU A 108 2.25 -20.13 23.35
CA LEU A 108 2.32 -19.11 22.31
C LEU A 108 0.93 -18.52 22.00
N GLN A 109 0.71 -17.24 22.28
CA GLN A 109 -0.38 -16.48 21.65
C GLN A 109 0.07 -15.96 20.28
N GLU A 110 -0.74 -16.23 19.25
CA GLU A 110 -0.45 -15.85 17.86
C GLU A 110 -0.79 -14.38 17.59
N ILE A 111 0.21 -13.60 17.16
CA ILE A 111 0.06 -12.21 16.72
C ILE A 111 -0.18 -12.20 15.21
N HIS A 112 -1.31 -11.65 14.77
CA HIS A 112 -1.67 -11.58 13.34
C HIS A 112 -1.19 -10.26 12.70
N LEU A 113 -0.03 -10.30 12.04
CA LEU A 113 0.45 -9.19 11.21
C LEU A 113 -0.46 -8.95 9.99
N ALA A 114 -0.96 -7.73 9.89
CA ALA A 114 -1.70 -7.18 8.75
C ALA A 114 -0.98 -7.35 7.39
N LYS A 115 -1.72 -7.46 6.28
CA LYS A 115 -1.12 -7.43 4.92
C LYS A 115 -0.59 -6.04 4.56
N THR A 116 0.53 -5.99 3.83
CA THR A 116 1.24 -4.75 3.42
C THR A 116 0.34 -3.67 2.80
N ALA A 117 -0.67 -4.05 2.00
CA ALA A 117 -1.61 -3.09 1.42
C ALA A 117 -2.52 -2.41 2.47
N TRP A 118 -2.91 -3.14 3.52
CA TRP A 118 -3.70 -2.63 4.64
C TRP A 118 -2.85 -1.82 5.62
N LYS A 119 -1.58 -2.24 5.80
CA LYS A 119 -0.58 -1.44 6.54
C LYS A 119 -0.46 -0.04 5.94
N ASN A 120 -0.38 0.04 4.60
CA ASN A 120 -0.26 1.32 3.91
C ASN A 120 -1.52 2.19 4.03
N SER A 121 -2.73 1.64 3.93
CA SER A 121 -3.95 2.46 4.04
C SER A 121 -4.12 3.06 5.44
N ARG A 122 -3.71 2.35 6.49
CA ARG A 122 -3.72 2.85 7.87
C ARG A 122 -2.64 3.88 8.12
N ALA A 123 -1.39 3.56 7.73
CA ALA A 123 -0.28 4.49 7.82
C ALA A 123 -0.57 5.79 7.05
N LEU A 124 -1.27 5.71 5.91
CA LEU A 124 -1.75 6.87 5.17
C LEU A 124 -2.78 7.70 5.95
N LYS A 125 -3.80 7.08 6.55
CA LYS A 125 -4.79 7.81 7.36
C LYS A 125 -4.16 8.53 8.55
N VAL A 126 -3.21 7.86 9.21
CA VAL A 126 -2.45 8.45 10.34
C VAL A 126 -1.57 9.58 9.85
N LEU A 127 -0.88 9.38 8.72
CA LEU A 127 -0.07 10.40 8.09
C LEU A 127 -0.91 11.64 7.75
N GLU A 128 -2.05 11.47 7.08
CA GLU A 128 -2.97 12.55 6.73
C GLU A 128 -3.44 13.30 7.97
N GLN A 129 -3.84 12.57 9.01
CA GLN A 129 -4.22 13.17 10.29
C GLN A 129 -3.07 13.97 10.91
N ARG A 130 -1.86 13.40 11.00
CA ARG A 130 -0.68 14.08 11.54
C ARG A 130 -0.31 15.31 10.70
N ILE A 131 -0.41 15.25 9.38
CA ILE A 131 -0.18 16.41 8.49
C ILE A 131 -1.20 17.53 8.78
N ARG A 132 -2.47 17.21 9.01
CA ARG A 132 -3.49 18.21 9.40
C ARG A 132 -3.16 18.84 10.75
N LYS A 133 -2.85 18.01 11.75
CA LYS A 133 -2.55 18.42 13.14
C LYS A 133 -1.23 19.19 13.26
N ARG A 134 -0.23 18.84 12.45
CA ARG A 134 1.07 19.51 12.39
C ARG A 134 0.96 21.01 12.09
N LYS A 135 -0.10 21.45 11.40
CA LYS A 135 -0.31 22.87 11.08
C LYS A 135 -0.41 23.77 12.33
N THR A 136 -0.77 23.20 13.49
CA THR A 136 -0.87 23.92 14.76
C THR A 136 0.23 23.54 15.74
N SER A 137 1.19 22.69 15.36
CA SER A 137 2.24 22.20 16.24
C SER A 137 3.53 23.00 16.11
N ALA A 138 4.52 22.75 16.98
CA ALA A 138 5.83 23.41 16.88
C ALA A 138 6.66 22.92 15.67
N TYR A 139 6.25 21.83 15.03
CA TYR A 139 7.01 21.11 14.01
C TYR A 139 6.58 21.46 12.58
N THR A 140 6.07 22.66 12.33
CA THR A 140 5.64 23.12 10.99
C THR A 140 6.80 23.31 10.00
N ASP A 141 8.03 23.47 10.50
CA ASP A 141 9.23 23.70 9.70
C ASP A 141 9.46 22.55 8.69
N PRO A 142 9.71 22.84 7.39
CA PRO A 142 9.98 21.83 6.36
C PRO A 142 11.09 20.84 6.70
N LYS A 143 12.03 21.19 7.58
CA LYS A 143 13.10 20.27 8.02
C LYS A 143 12.55 18.98 8.66
N TYR A 144 11.33 19.01 9.20
CA TYR A 144 10.66 17.85 9.80
C TYR A 144 9.81 17.04 8.80
N ASP A 145 9.68 17.45 7.54
CA ASP A 145 8.81 16.79 6.54
C ASP A 145 9.07 15.30 6.39
N ARG A 146 10.34 14.87 6.57
CA ARG A 146 10.73 13.45 6.47
C ARG A 146 10.10 12.56 7.53
N ALA A 147 9.77 13.11 8.70
CA ALA A 147 9.00 12.39 9.72
C ALA A 147 7.57 12.09 9.22
N PHE A 148 7.03 12.91 8.32
CA PHE A 148 5.69 12.75 7.77
C PHE A 148 5.71 12.03 6.43
N THR A 149 6.27 10.82 6.42
CA THR A 149 6.21 9.90 5.28
C THR A 149 5.58 8.58 5.68
N VAL A 150 4.94 7.88 4.73
CA VAL A 150 4.27 6.59 5.01
C VAL A 150 5.22 5.57 5.63
N LYS A 151 6.51 5.58 5.24
CA LYS A 151 7.51 4.67 5.80
C LYS A 151 7.98 5.06 7.20
N ALA A 152 7.93 6.34 7.56
CA ALA A 152 8.29 6.82 8.89
C ALA A 152 7.17 6.65 9.93
N MET A 153 5.93 6.48 9.46
CA MET A 153 4.77 6.23 10.32
C MET A 153 4.85 4.89 11.03
N GLU A 154 4.23 4.82 12.21
CA GLU A 154 4.14 3.61 13.03
C GLU A 154 3.23 2.57 12.37
N GLU A 155 3.58 1.30 12.59
CA GLU A 155 2.66 0.22 12.28
C GLU A 155 1.65 0.07 13.43
N TYR A 156 0.36 0.06 13.09
CA TYR A 156 -0.72 -0.12 14.05
C TYR A 156 -1.19 -1.57 14.02
N GLU A 157 -1.17 -2.20 15.19
CA GLU A 157 -1.81 -3.49 15.37
C GLU A 157 -3.27 -3.29 15.81
N ALA A 158 -4.18 -4.00 15.15
CA ALA A 158 -5.58 -4.04 15.59
C ALA A 158 -5.67 -4.99 16.77
N VAL A 159 -6.15 -4.50 17.90
CA VAL A 159 -6.41 -5.35 19.06
C VAL A 159 -7.90 -5.66 19.10
N ALA A 160 -8.24 -6.90 19.44
CA ALA A 160 -9.62 -7.29 19.64
C ALA A 160 -10.27 -6.38 20.70
N ALA A 161 -11.54 -6.02 20.50
CA ALA A 161 -12.30 -5.29 21.50
C ALA A 161 -12.26 -6.05 22.84
N GLN A 162 -11.97 -5.35 23.93
CA GLN A 162 -12.02 -5.96 25.25
C GLN A 162 -13.45 -5.93 25.78
N GLN A 163 -13.73 -6.85 26.69
CA GLN A 163 -15.02 -6.91 27.38
C GLN A 163 -15.25 -5.60 28.16
N GLY A 164 -16.24 -4.81 27.72
CA GLY A 164 -16.54 -3.48 28.28
C GLY A 164 -16.38 -2.32 27.29
N ASP A 165 -15.79 -2.55 26.12
CA ASP A 165 -15.74 -1.52 25.07
C ASP A 165 -17.14 -1.24 24.49
N VAL A 166 -17.40 0.03 24.18
CA VAL A 166 -18.66 0.45 23.55
C VAL A 166 -18.76 -0.22 22.17
N PRO A 167 -19.92 -0.81 21.80
CA PRO A 167 -20.12 -1.43 20.50
C PRO A 167 -19.71 -0.49 19.35
N GLY A 168 -18.79 -0.95 18.50
CA GLY A 168 -18.26 -0.17 17.37
C GLY A 168 -16.99 0.64 17.66
N THR A 169 -16.41 0.54 18.87
CA THR A 169 -15.10 1.14 19.18
C THR A 169 -13.98 0.25 18.65
N GLU A 170 -13.14 0.80 17.77
CA GLU A 170 -11.92 0.13 17.34
C GLU A 170 -10.74 0.54 18.25
N ARG A 171 -10.01 -0.45 18.76
CA ARG A 171 -8.79 -0.24 19.55
C ARG A 171 -7.56 -0.57 18.72
N PHE A 172 -6.58 0.33 18.75
CA PHE A 172 -5.29 0.12 18.11
C PHE A 172 -4.18 0.29 19.12
N VAL A 173 -3.27 -0.68 19.13
CA VAL A 173 -2.01 -0.55 19.87
C VAL A 173 -0.93 -0.10 18.88
N THR A 174 -0.20 0.92 19.30
CA THR A 174 0.87 1.51 18.50
C THR A 174 2.18 1.22 19.19
N HIS A 175 3.08 0.52 18.50
CA HIS A 175 4.40 0.21 19.02
C HIS A 175 5.44 1.11 18.37
N ALA A 176 6.13 1.91 19.17
CA ALA A 176 7.23 2.73 18.67
C ALA A 176 8.47 1.83 18.47
N PRO A 177 9.12 1.83 17.29
CA PRO A 177 10.41 1.16 17.12
C PRO A 177 11.48 1.77 18.01
N ASP A 178 12.32 0.92 18.60
CA ASP A 178 13.42 1.32 19.48
C ASP A 178 14.51 2.17 18.80
N TYR A 179 14.64 2.09 17.48
CA TYR A 179 15.62 2.87 16.73
C TYR A 179 15.37 4.38 16.76
N ARG A 180 14.15 4.82 17.10
CA ARG A 180 13.75 6.22 16.99
C ARG A 180 14.48 7.11 17.98
N SER A 181 14.98 8.24 17.50
CA SER A 181 15.54 9.28 18.37
C SER A 181 14.47 9.88 19.27
N GLN A 182 14.89 10.42 20.42
CA GLN A 182 13.98 11.11 21.35
C GLN A 182 13.26 12.28 20.65
N LEU A 183 13.98 13.02 19.81
CA LEU A 183 13.42 14.14 19.06
C LEU A 183 12.26 13.73 18.13
N LEU A 184 12.33 12.55 17.51
CA LEU A 184 11.22 12.04 16.69
C LEU A 184 10.02 11.61 17.55
N ILE A 185 10.29 11.01 18.71
CA ILE A 185 9.25 10.62 19.66
C ILE A 185 8.50 11.86 20.16
N ASP A 186 9.24 12.90 20.56
CA ASP A 186 8.67 14.17 21.02
C ASP A 186 7.88 14.87 19.90
N CYS A 187 8.39 14.83 18.65
CA CYS A 187 7.70 15.36 17.48
C CYS A 187 6.32 14.71 17.27
N TYR A 188 6.23 13.37 17.34
CA TYR A 188 4.94 12.70 17.22
C TYR A 188 4.04 12.94 18.42
N ALA A 189 4.58 12.97 19.64
CA ALA A 189 3.81 13.26 20.85
C ALA A 189 3.18 14.67 20.80
N ASP A 190 3.94 15.70 20.43
CA ASP A 190 3.43 17.07 20.30
C ASP A 190 2.36 17.19 19.21
N VAL A 191 2.59 16.58 18.04
CA VAL A 191 1.59 16.57 16.96
C VAL A 191 0.34 15.83 17.39
N ASP A 192 0.47 14.65 17.99
CA ASP A 192 -0.67 13.83 18.42
C ASP A 192 -1.43 14.45 19.60
N ALA A 193 -0.82 15.35 20.38
CA ALA A 193 -1.50 16.13 21.41
C ALA A 193 -2.40 17.26 20.83
N GLN A 194 -2.14 17.73 19.59
CA GLN A 194 -2.93 18.80 18.99
C GLN A 194 -4.38 18.38 18.70
N PRO A 195 -5.37 19.28 18.80
CA PRO A 195 -6.73 19.01 18.33
C PRO A 195 -6.74 18.83 16.80
N ASP A 196 -7.49 17.86 16.28
CA ASP A 196 -7.66 17.69 14.82
C ASP A 196 -8.68 18.72 14.30
N PRO A 197 -8.30 19.62 13.36
CA PRO A 197 -9.21 20.62 12.81
C PRO A 197 -10.41 20.02 12.05
N GLU A 198 -10.31 18.75 11.60
CA GLU A 198 -11.35 18.06 10.85
C GLU A 198 -11.98 16.90 11.63
N LEU A 199 -12.11 17.02 12.96
CA LEU A 199 -12.66 15.99 13.83
C LEU A 199 -14.05 15.47 13.38
N HIS A 200 -14.88 16.35 12.82
CA HIS A 200 -16.25 16.05 12.36
C HIS A 200 -16.32 15.05 11.19
N ARG A 201 -15.19 14.79 10.49
CA ARG A 201 -15.14 13.84 9.37
C ARG A 201 -14.77 12.42 9.78
N MET A 202 -14.42 12.20 11.06
CA MET A 202 -14.06 10.87 11.54
C MET A 202 -15.30 10.14 12.08
N ASN A 203 -15.74 9.11 11.36
CA ASN A 203 -16.81 8.22 11.81
C ASN A 203 -16.24 7.27 12.87
N GLY A 204 -16.72 7.39 14.11
CA GLY A 204 -16.42 6.47 15.21
C GLY A 204 -15.28 6.90 16.12
N THR A 205 -15.37 6.48 17.38
CA THR A 205 -14.33 6.69 18.39
C THR A 205 -13.24 5.64 18.18
N VAL A 206 -12.04 6.10 17.84
CA VAL A 206 -10.86 5.24 17.71
C VAL A 206 -9.96 5.47 18.93
N VAL A 207 -9.79 4.44 19.75
CA VAL A 207 -8.90 4.52 20.92
C VAL A 207 -7.52 4.00 20.51
N ARG A 208 -6.51 4.86 20.62
CA ARG A 208 -5.11 4.51 20.38
C ARG A 208 -4.39 4.34 21.70
N ILE A 209 -3.80 3.17 21.91
CA ILE A 209 -3.04 2.83 23.10
C ILE A 209 -1.58 2.73 22.69
N GLN A 210 -0.68 3.29 23.50
CA GLN A 210 0.76 3.14 23.28
C GLN A 210 1.20 1.80 23.85
N GLY A 211 1.74 0.93 22.98
CA GLY A 211 2.29 -0.36 23.35
C GLY A 211 3.75 -0.26 23.74
N ALA A 212 4.31 -1.37 24.24
CA ALA A 212 5.73 -1.48 24.52
C ALA A 212 6.56 -1.25 23.23
N PRO A 213 7.75 -0.63 23.33
CA PRO A 213 8.62 -0.44 22.16
C PRO A 213 9.00 -1.75 21.48
N LEU A 214 9.10 -1.74 20.14
CA LEU A 214 9.65 -2.87 19.39
C LEU A 214 11.16 -2.88 19.55
N VAL A 215 11.71 -3.98 20.05
CA VAL A 215 13.13 -4.15 20.33
C VAL A 215 13.83 -4.78 19.13
N ASP A 216 15.07 -4.36 18.86
CA ASP A 216 15.95 -4.85 17.79
C ASP A 216 15.33 -4.64 16.41
N PHE A 217 14.55 -3.56 16.26
CA PHE A 217 13.81 -3.31 15.04
C PHE A 217 14.63 -2.43 14.09
N ALA A 218 14.92 -2.94 12.89
CA ALA A 218 15.66 -2.17 11.90
C ALA A 218 14.76 -1.11 11.20
N PRO A 219 15.28 0.09 10.88
CA PRO A 219 14.55 1.07 10.08
C PRO A 219 14.15 0.49 8.70
N PRO A 220 13.02 0.89 8.10
CA PRO A 220 12.58 0.37 6.80
C PRO A 220 13.59 0.67 5.67
N SER A 221 13.86 -0.34 4.83
CA SER A 221 14.75 -0.18 3.68
C SER A 221 14.03 0.46 2.49
N SER A 222 14.76 1.25 1.71
CA SER A 222 14.26 1.91 0.50
C SER A 222 15.36 2.20 -0.51
N ARG A 223 15.11 1.89 -1.78
CA ARG A 223 16.01 2.30 -2.88
C ARG A 223 16.05 3.83 -3.02
N LEU A 224 14.87 4.46 -2.99
CA LEU A 224 14.73 5.92 -3.11
C LEU A 224 14.99 6.62 -1.77
N VAL A 225 15.85 7.63 -1.80
CA VAL A 225 16.27 8.51 -0.69
C VAL A 225 15.08 9.26 -0.10
N LYS A 226 14.13 9.72 -0.92
CA LYS A 226 12.91 10.40 -0.43
C LYS A 226 12.04 9.55 0.51
N HIS A 227 12.26 8.23 0.53
CA HIS A 227 11.54 7.28 1.36
C HIS A 227 12.43 6.66 2.46
N ARG A 228 13.71 7.02 2.52
CA ARG A 228 14.60 6.63 3.61
C ARG A 228 14.34 7.52 4.81
N ILE A 229 14.65 7.00 5.98
CA ILE A 229 14.57 7.73 7.24
C ILE A 229 15.78 8.68 7.34
N ALA A 230 15.60 9.88 7.85
CA ALA A 230 16.70 10.83 8.04
C ALA A 230 17.56 10.46 9.26
N ARG A 231 18.84 10.84 9.25
CA ARG A 231 19.77 10.53 10.35
C ARG A 231 19.29 11.04 11.71
N TRP A 232 18.73 12.24 11.79
CA TRP A 232 18.20 12.82 13.05
C TRP A 232 17.04 12.01 13.66
N MET A 233 16.36 11.17 12.87
CA MET A 233 15.24 10.35 13.30
C MET A 233 15.68 9.05 14.00
N VAL A 234 16.97 8.72 13.94
CA VAL A 234 17.55 7.49 14.49
C VAL A 234 18.45 7.83 15.67
N LYS A 235 18.47 6.99 16.71
CA LYS A 235 19.40 7.15 17.83
C LYS A 235 20.86 7.10 17.33
N PRO A 236 21.73 8.02 17.77
CA PRO A 236 23.11 8.08 17.29
C PRO A 236 23.91 6.82 17.67
N GLU A 237 23.65 6.25 18.83
CA GLU A 237 24.28 5.02 19.33
C GLU A 237 24.09 3.84 18.35
N LEU A 238 22.85 3.63 17.90
CA LEU A 238 22.51 2.56 16.96
C LEU A 238 23.10 2.77 15.56
N LEU A 239 23.34 4.02 15.15
CA LEU A 239 24.02 4.30 13.89
C LEU A 239 25.51 3.94 13.94
N VAL A 240 26.13 4.03 15.12
CA VAL A 240 27.52 3.58 15.33
C VAL A 240 27.59 2.05 15.34
N GLU A 241 26.62 1.39 15.99
CA GLU A 241 26.53 -0.08 16.02
C GLU A 241 26.17 -0.69 14.66
N HIS A 242 25.37 0.02 13.86
CA HIS A 242 24.87 -0.44 12.57
C HIS A 242 25.22 0.51 11.42
N PRO A 243 26.52 0.68 11.06
CA PRO A 243 26.94 1.59 9.99
C PRO A 243 26.37 1.20 8.62
N GLY A 244 25.94 -0.07 8.46
CA GLY A 244 25.28 -0.56 7.25
C GLY A 244 23.94 0.14 6.94
N TRP A 245 23.25 0.70 7.94
CA TRP A 245 21.95 1.36 7.75
C TRP A 245 22.02 2.60 6.86
N LEU A 246 23.17 3.30 6.85
CA LEU A 246 23.38 4.48 6.00
C LEU A 246 23.37 4.16 4.50
N LYS A 247 23.48 2.88 4.11
CA LYS A 247 23.51 2.47 2.69
C LYS A 247 22.12 2.43 2.06
N ASP A 248 21.12 1.88 2.75
CA ASP A 248 19.81 1.55 2.15
C ASP A 248 18.59 1.95 3.01
N ARG A 249 18.77 2.33 4.27
CA ARG A 249 17.66 2.58 5.22
C ARG A 249 17.62 4.03 5.70
N VAL A 250 18.79 4.55 6.06
CA VAL A 250 18.99 5.88 6.60
C VAL A 250 19.68 6.73 5.55
N CYS A 251 19.36 8.01 5.52
CA CYS A 251 20.03 9.02 4.70
C CYS A 251 20.53 10.15 5.59
N GLU A 252 21.57 10.84 5.14
CA GLU A 252 22.08 12.04 5.83
C GLU A 252 21.00 13.10 5.95
N ASN A 253 21.22 14.05 6.87
CA ASN A 253 20.30 15.17 6.99
C ASN A 253 20.47 16.09 5.76
N GLY A 254 19.46 16.93 5.52
CA GLY A 254 19.51 17.89 4.41
C GLY A 254 20.14 19.22 4.84
N VAL A 255 20.23 20.15 3.91
CA VAL A 255 20.74 21.52 4.15
C VAL A 255 19.97 22.24 5.26
N LEU A 256 18.67 21.96 5.38
CA LEU A 256 17.81 22.52 6.44
C LEU A 256 18.21 22.09 7.86
N TRP A 257 19.04 21.07 8.00
CA TRP A 257 19.60 20.60 9.27
C TRP A 257 21.05 21.05 9.49
N GLY A 258 21.61 21.87 8.58
CA GLY A 258 22.99 22.35 8.63
C GLY A 258 24.00 21.48 7.89
N ASP A 259 23.56 20.44 7.18
CA ASP A 259 24.44 19.63 6.34
C ASP A 259 24.83 20.39 5.06
N ALA A 260 25.98 20.05 4.46
CA ALA A 260 26.52 20.79 3.32
C ALA A 260 25.68 20.65 2.03
N THR A 261 25.01 19.52 1.86
CA THR A 261 24.27 19.17 0.63
C THR A 261 23.06 18.30 0.94
N ASP A 262 21.96 18.48 0.21
CA ASP A 262 20.80 17.58 0.31
C ASP A 262 21.13 16.20 -0.29
N PRO A 263 20.68 15.10 0.34
CA PRO A 263 20.96 13.77 -0.18
C PRO A 263 20.19 13.52 -1.48
N GLN A 264 20.92 13.16 -2.54
CA GLN A 264 20.40 12.92 -3.89
C GLN A 264 20.10 11.44 -4.14
N ASP A 265 19.09 11.18 -4.97
CA ASP A 265 18.80 9.83 -5.43
C ASP A 265 19.88 9.36 -6.42
N PRO A 266 20.50 8.18 -6.24
CA PRO A 266 21.56 7.71 -7.15
C PRO A 266 21.05 7.42 -8.58
N GLU A 267 19.73 7.25 -8.77
CA GLU A 267 19.12 6.97 -10.08
C GLU A 267 18.62 8.22 -10.82
N SER A 268 18.62 9.42 -10.20
CA SER A 268 18.06 10.61 -10.86
C SER A 268 18.95 11.16 -11.98
N GLU A 269 20.25 10.86 -11.99
CA GLU A 269 21.15 11.33 -13.05
C GLU A 269 20.99 10.53 -14.35
N GLU A 270 20.85 9.19 -14.31
CA GLU A 270 20.74 8.38 -15.52
C GLU A 270 19.40 8.54 -16.28
N ARG A 271 18.34 9.00 -15.62
CA ARG A 271 17.01 9.11 -16.25
C ARG A 271 16.82 10.38 -17.07
N VAL A 272 17.57 11.44 -16.79
CA VAL A 272 17.49 12.68 -17.59
C VAL A 272 17.99 12.40 -19.02
N ASP A 273 19.05 11.61 -19.19
CA ASP A 273 19.56 11.26 -20.52
C ASP A 273 18.67 10.26 -21.27
N ARG A 274 17.99 9.34 -20.58
CA ARG A 274 17.07 8.39 -21.24
C ARG A 274 15.72 9.01 -21.58
N SER A 275 15.26 10.02 -20.85
CA SER A 275 13.99 10.70 -21.15
C SER A 275 14.07 11.64 -22.35
N ALA A 276 15.24 12.23 -22.63
CA ALA A 276 15.49 12.97 -23.87
C ALA A 276 15.48 12.04 -25.11
N SER A 277 15.89 10.78 -24.96
CA SER A 277 15.89 9.77 -26.03
C SER A 277 14.54 9.03 -26.19
N ALA A 278 13.80 8.81 -25.09
CA ALA A 278 12.56 8.04 -25.10
C ALA A 278 11.31 8.82 -25.55
N HIS A 279 11.33 10.15 -25.57
CA HIS A 279 10.18 10.94 -26.02
C HIS A 279 10.00 11.04 -27.54
N LYS A 280 10.82 10.36 -28.36
CA LYS A 280 10.70 10.45 -29.82
C LYS A 280 9.69 9.48 -30.45
N ARG A 281 9.03 8.58 -29.72
CA ARG A 281 8.08 7.61 -30.33
C ARG A 281 6.90 7.23 -29.45
N LEU A 282 6.06 8.21 -29.11
CA LEU A 282 4.61 7.98 -29.06
C LEU A 282 4.00 8.95 -30.07
N ARG A 283 4.03 8.57 -31.34
CA ARG A 283 3.00 9.04 -32.26
C ARG A 283 1.70 8.57 -31.63
N THR A 284 0.97 9.49 -31.01
CA THR A 284 -0.46 9.31 -30.82
C THR A 284 -1.00 8.90 -32.18
N ALA A 285 -1.42 7.64 -32.31
CA ALA A 285 -2.24 7.26 -33.44
C ALA A 285 -3.38 8.28 -33.46
N SER A 286 -3.50 9.00 -34.58
CA SER A 286 -4.65 9.83 -34.86
C SER A 286 -5.87 9.01 -34.47
N VAL A 287 -6.56 9.40 -33.40
CA VAL A 287 -7.82 8.78 -33.03
C VAL A 287 -8.71 9.01 -34.22
N ASP A 288 -9.10 7.93 -34.90
CA ASP A 288 -10.01 7.99 -36.02
C ASP A 288 -11.32 8.61 -35.49
N GLU A 289 -11.56 9.87 -35.85
CA GLU A 289 -12.72 10.63 -35.38
C GLU A 289 -13.98 10.34 -36.22
N SER A 290 -13.94 9.35 -37.12
CA SER A 290 -15.09 8.92 -37.93
C SER A 290 -16.32 8.56 -37.09
N TRP A 291 -16.13 8.12 -35.84
CA TRP A 291 -17.24 7.88 -34.91
C TRP A 291 -18.03 9.13 -34.53
N LYS A 292 -17.44 10.34 -34.61
CA LYS A 292 -18.14 11.60 -34.32
C LYS A 292 -19.17 11.93 -35.40
N GLU A 293 -18.83 11.69 -36.67
CA GLU A 293 -19.72 11.90 -37.80
C GLU A 293 -20.90 10.91 -37.74
N ASP A 294 -20.64 9.65 -37.42
CA ASP A 294 -21.68 8.63 -37.21
C ASP A 294 -22.62 8.97 -36.04
N LEU A 295 -22.07 9.54 -34.95
CA LEU A 295 -22.85 9.96 -33.78
C LEU A 295 -23.71 11.19 -34.09
N GLN A 296 -23.16 12.17 -34.81
CA GLN A 296 -23.91 13.35 -35.28
C GLN A 296 -25.04 12.96 -36.24
N LYS A 297 -24.78 12.01 -37.14
CA LYS A 297 -25.81 11.52 -38.07
C LYS A 297 -26.94 10.80 -37.34
N ARG A 298 -26.62 9.93 -36.37
CA ARG A 298 -27.63 9.28 -35.51
C ARG A 298 -28.42 10.28 -34.67
N GLN A 299 -27.77 11.34 -34.19
CA GLN A 299 -28.43 12.41 -33.44
C GLN A 299 -29.40 13.19 -34.35
N ALA A 300 -29.00 13.52 -35.58
CA ALA A 300 -29.85 14.19 -36.55
C ALA A 300 -31.05 13.33 -36.98
N ASP A 301 -30.84 12.02 -37.19
CA ASP A 301 -31.91 11.07 -37.51
C ASP A 301 -32.91 10.93 -36.35
N LEU A 302 -32.42 10.88 -35.09
CA LEU A 302 -33.25 10.80 -33.89
C LEU A 302 -34.09 12.06 -33.67
N LEU A 303 -33.53 13.22 -33.98
CA LEU A 303 -34.22 14.50 -33.82
C LEU A 303 -35.07 14.87 -35.04
N ALA A 304 -35.14 14.01 -36.06
CA ALA A 304 -35.83 14.29 -37.34
C ALA A 304 -35.46 15.65 -37.96
N GLY A 305 -34.23 16.11 -37.73
CA GLY A 305 -33.74 17.41 -38.17
C GLY A 305 -34.12 18.62 -37.30
N MET A 306 -34.83 18.44 -36.18
CA MET A 306 -35.06 19.50 -35.19
C MET A 306 -33.82 19.69 -34.31
N SER A 307 -33.56 20.92 -33.89
CA SER A 307 -32.48 21.19 -32.94
C SER A 307 -32.88 20.76 -31.53
N GLU A 308 -31.90 20.37 -30.71
CA GLU A 308 -32.16 19.97 -29.31
C GLU A 308 -32.83 21.10 -28.51
N ALA A 309 -32.52 22.35 -28.82
CA ALA A 309 -33.18 23.51 -28.22
C ALA A 309 -34.69 23.59 -28.55
N GLU A 310 -35.07 23.28 -29.79
CA GLU A 310 -36.49 23.27 -30.21
C GLU A 310 -37.28 22.12 -29.57
N LEU A 311 -36.62 21.03 -29.19
CA LEU A 311 -37.27 19.89 -28.55
C LEU A 311 -37.62 20.13 -27.07
N PHE A 312 -36.89 21.05 -26.41
CA PHE A 312 -37.07 21.35 -24.98
C PHE A 312 -37.77 22.70 -24.71
N ASP A 313 -38.03 23.50 -25.74
CA ASP A 313 -38.82 24.74 -25.68
C ASP A 313 -40.32 24.55 -26.03
N MET A 314 -40.80 23.30 -26.15
CA MET A 314 -42.22 22.93 -26.25
C MET A 314 -42.74 22.33 -24.94
#